data_AF-A0A9P7D9U8-F1
#
_entry.id   AF-A0A9P7D9U8-F1
#
_cell.length_a   1.000
_cell.length_b   1.000
_cell.length_c   1.000
_cell.angle_alpha   90.00
_cell.angle_beta   90.00
_cell.angle_gamma   90.00
#
_symmetry.space_group_name_H-M   'P 1'
#
loop_
_entity.id
_entity.type
_entity.pdbx_description
1 polymer ?
#
loop_
_entity_poly.entity_id
_entity_poly.type
_entity_poly.pdbx_seq_one_letter_code
_entity_poly.pdbx_strand_id
1 'polypeptide(L)'
;ARSLYRCLFSLLHSPTPAPSLVWTAAYTNGLTPECLANDYVDRLALFAQNRRGVIPSAPLATFAMDDYTMFASGYGFGGNNLFFFLISRFEDSYALSDSFRPAQALTLALYDSHRLPDFPYTRASSSFSAVVQLYARSSQLDTTDLEVRHQRFRDTPPWCHFGCDACESVHDIFARCPAFLAICRAHGMQLCDETSSLLEGKPADRVREVLERAAQRLFSDDAGLW
;
A
#
# COMPACT_ATOMS: atom_id res chain seq x y z
N ALA A 1 -2.48 -8.30 -27.07
CA ALA A 1 -3.51 -7.45 -27.73
C ALA A 1 -3.32 -7.33 -29.26
N ARG A 2 -2.08 -7.39 -29.77
CA ARG A 2 -1.76 -7.17 -31.21
C ARG A 2 -2.51 -8.11 -32.18
N SER A 3 -2.72 -9.37 -31.82
CA SER A 3 -3.46 -10.34 -32.65
C SER A 3 -4.94 -9.96 -32.82
N LEU A 4 -5.59 -9.40 -31.81
CA LEU A 4 -6.96 -8.90 -31.91
C LEU A 4 -7.07 -7.72 -32.86
N TYR A 5 -6.11 -6.78 -32.80
CA TYR A 5 -6.04 -5.68 -33.77
C TYR A 5 -5.83 -6.18 -35.19
N ARG A 6 -4.92 -7.14 -35.41
CA ARG A 6 -4.71 -7.74 -36.73
C ARG A 6 -5.94 -8.47 -37.24
N CYS A 7 -6.63 -9.19 -36.36
CA CYS A 7 -7.91 -9.82 -36.68
C CYS A 7 -8.93 -8.77 -37.13
N LEU A 8 -9.12 -7.70 -36.35
CA LEU A 8 -10.01 -6.58 -36.71
C LEU A 8 -9.63 -5.94 -38.05
N PHE A 9 -8.34 -5.66 -38.26
CA PHE A 9 -7.84 -5.13 -39.53
C PHE A 9 -8.11 -6.08 -40.69
N SER A 10 -7.88 -7.38 -40.51
CA SER A 10 -8.16 -8.39 -41.55
C SER A 10 -9.65 -8.47 -41.90
N LEU A 11 -10.54 -8.32 -40.90
CA LEU A 11 -11.99 -8.28 -41.13
C LEU A 11 -12.41 -7.03 -41.90
N LEU A 12 -11.79 -5.88 -41.60
CA LEU A 12 -12.06 -4.61 -42.30
C LEU A 12 -11.52 -4.60 -43.74
N HIS A 13 -10.46 -5.36 -44.03
CA HIS A 13 -9.83 -5.44 -45.36
C HIS A 13 -10.22 -6.71 -46.15
N SER A 14 -11.12 -7.53 -45.59
CA SER A 14 -11.62 -8.73 -46.24
C SER A 14 -12.40 -8.36 -47.52
N PRO A 15 -12.36 -9.17 -48.60
CA PRO A 15 -13.04 -8.88 -49.88
C PRO A 15 -14.58 -8.93 -49.82
N THR A 16 -15.17 -9.25 -48.66
CA THR A 16 -16.59 -9.02 -48.37
C THR A 16 -16.87 -7.52 -48.21
N PRO A 17 -18.07 -7.01 -48.51
CA PRO A 17 -18.36 -5.59 -48.29
C PRO A 17 -18.01 -5.22 -46.84
N ALA A 18 -17.06 -4.29 -46.68
CA ALA A 18 -16.58 -3.90 -45.37
C ALA A 18 -17.75 -3.41 -44.52
N PRO A 19 -17.89 -3.87 -43.26
CA PRO A 19 -18.99 -3.41 -42.42
C PRO A 19 -18.89 -1.90 -42.22
N SER A 20 -20.00 -1.19 -42.35
CA SER A 20 -20.05 0.24 -42.06
C SER A 20 -19.81 0.47 -40.58
N LEU A 21 -18.72 1.15 -40.24
CA LEU A 21 -18.41 1.55 -38.87
C LEU A 21 -19.27 2.77 -38.52
N VAL A 22 -20.25 2.56 -37.66
CA VAL A 22 -21.11 3.64 -37.13
C VAL A 22 -20.70 3.90 -35.69
N TRP A 23 -20.44 5.16 -35.39
CA TRP A 23 -20.23 5.61 -34.01
C TRP A 23 -21.58 5.87 -33.36
N THR A 24 -21.78 5.36 -32.14
CA THR A 24 -22.98 5.60 -31.33
C THR A 24 -22.57 6.27 -30.03
N ALA A 25 -23.26 7.36 -29.67
CA ALA A 25 -22.99 8.08 -28.43
C ALA A 25 -23.39 7.24 -27.21
N ALA A 26 -22.49 7.15 -26.22
CA ALA A 26 -22.76 6.49 -24.95
C ALA A 26 -23.79 7.27 -24.12
N TYR A 27 -24.49 6.57 -23.23
CA TYR A 27 -25.45 7.17 -22.26
C TYR A 27 -26.56 7.99 -22.91
N THR A 28 -27.06 7.53 -24.06
CA THR A 28 -28.20 8.15 -24.72
C THR A 28 -29.51 7.48 -24.25
N ASN A 29 -30.49 8.29 -23.85
CA ASN A 29 -31.86 7.82 -23.56
C ASN A 29 -32.66 7.60 -24.87
N GLY A 30 -31.98 7.34 -25.98
CA GLY A 30 -32.58 7.21 -27.30
C GLY A 30 -33.27 5.86 -27.47
N LEU A 31 -34.40 5.85 -28.19
CA LEU A 31 -35.14 4.63 -28.52
C LEU A 31 -34.80 4.09 -29.92
N THR A 32 -33.75 4.61 -30.56
CA THR A 32 -33.32 4.09 -31.87
C THR A 32 -32.66 2.72 -31.70
N PRO A 33 -32.69 1.86 -32.74
CA PRO A 33 -32.08 0.52 -32.67
C PRO A 33 -30.61 0.54 -32.23
N GLU A 34 -29.86 1.56 -32.66
CA GLU A 34 -28.44 1.74 -32.32
C GLU A 34 -28.26 2.06 -30.83
N CYS A 35 -29.11 2.92 -30.26
CA CYS A 35 -29.08 3.26 -28.84
C CYS A 35 -29.41 2.04 -27.98
N LEU A 36 -30.43 1.26 -28.38
CA LEU A 36 -30.83 0.02 -27.69
C LEU A 36 -29.74 -1.06 -27.75
N ALA A 37 -29.08 -1.21 -28.90
CA ALA A 37 -27.96 -2.15 -29.05
C ALA A 37 -26.76 -1.74 -28.19
N ASN A 38 -26.42 -0.45 -28.17
CA ASN A 38 -25.33 0.07 -27.34
C ASN A 38 -25.61 -0.13 -25.84
N ASP A 39 -26.82 0.21 -25.37
CA ASP A 39 -27.23 -0.01 -23.97
C ASP A 39 -27.19 -1.50 -23.57
N TYR A 40 -27.59 -2.39 -24.47
CA TYR A 40 -27.50 -3.83 -24.23
C TYR A 40 -26.05 -4.31 -24.07
N VAL A 41 -25.14 -3.87 -24.95
CA VAL A 41 -23.71 -4.22 -24.89
C VAL A 41 -23.05 -3.62 -23.64
N ASP A 42 -23.39 -2.38 -23.26
CA ASP A 42 -22.90 -1.74 -22.04
C ASP A 42 -23.33 -2.52 -20.79
N ARG A 43 -24.59 -2.98 -20.72
CA ARG A 43 -25.07 -3.85 -19.63
C ARG A 43 -24.32 -5.17 -19.56
N LEU A 44 -24.02 -5.79 -20.71
CA LEU A 44 -23.21 -7.01 -20.76
C LEU A 44 -21.78 -6.77 -20.27
N ALA A 45 -21.15 -5.67 -20.68
CA ALA A 45 -19.82 -5.29 -20.24
C ALA A 45 -19.78 -5.03 -18.72
N LEU A 46 -20.76 -4.29 -18.19
CA LEU A 46 -20.90 -4.03 -16.75
C LEU A 46 -21.11 -5.33 -15.95
N PHE A 47 -21.95 -6.23 -16.45
CA PHE A 47 -22.18 -7.53 -15.84
C PHE A 47 -20.90 -8.38 -15.82
N ALA A 48 -20.13 -8.37 -16.90
CA ALA A 48 -18.85 -9.07 -16.99
C ALA A 48 -17.80 -8.50 -16.02
N GLN A 49 -17.75 -7.17 -15.84
CA GLN A 49 -16.85 -6.52 -14.88
C GLN A 49 -17.23 -6.81 -13.42
N ASN A 50 -18.52 -6.93 -13.12
CA ASN A 50 -19.02 -7.19 -11.77
C ASN A 50 -19.00 -8.67 -11.37
N ARG A 51 -18.59 -9.58 -12.27
CA ARG A 51 -18.35 -10.98 -11.89
C ARG A 51 -17.13 -11.07 -10.98
N ARG A 52 -17.40 -11.30 -9.69
CA ARG A 52 -16.36 -11.70 -8.72
C ARG A 52 -15.94 -13.14 -9.02
N GLY A 53 -14.73 -13.31 -9.56
CA GLY A 53 -14.15 -14.62 -9.90
C GLY A 53 -12.98 -14.48 -10.86
N VAL A 54 -12.37 -15.60 -11.23
CA VAL A 54 -11.35 -15.64 -12.30
C VAL A 54 -12.03 -15.27 -13.62
N ILE A 55 -11.72 -14.08 -14.14
CA ILE A 55 -12.21 -13.66 -15.46
C ILE A 55 -11.56 -14.61 -16.48
N PRO A 56 -12.34 -15.43 -17.22
CA PRO A 56 -11.75 -16.26 -18.26
C PRO A 56 -11.06 -15.36 -19.28
N SER A 57 -9.81 -15.65 -19.60
CA SER A 57 -9.09 -14.89 -20.62
C SER A 57 -9.86 -14.94 -21.93
N ALA A 58 -10.08 -13.79 -22.55
CA ALA A 58 -10.72 -13.72 -23.85
C ALA A 58 -9.99 -14.65 -24.84
N PRO A 59 -10.72 -15.41 -25.68
CA PRO A 59 -10.09 -16.29 -26.65
C PRO A 59 -9.18 -15.46 -27.57
N LEU A 60 -7.91 -15.84 -27.63
CA LEU A 60 -6.93 -15.16 -28.46
C LEU A 60 -7.15 -15.55 -29.93
N ALA A 61 -7.14 -14.57 -30.83
CA ALA A 61 -7.17 -14.81 -32.28
C ALA A 61 -5.81 -15.39 -32.74
N THR A 62 -5.60 -16.69 -32.54
CA THR A 62 -4.34 -17.40 -32.82
C THR A 62 -3.95 -17.35 -34.29
N PHE A 63 -4.93 -17.35 -35.20
CA PHE A 63 -4.72 -17.22 -36.65
C PHE A 63 -4.17 -15.85 -37.08
N ALA A 64 -4.24 -14.82 -36.21
CA ALA A 64 -3.76 -13.47 -36.47
C ALA A 64 -2.49 -13.13 -35.67
N MET A 65 -1.85 -14.14 -35.08
CA MET A 65 -0.57 -14.00 -34.36
C MET A 65 0.62 -13.91 -35.32
N ASP A 66 1.81 -13.58 -34.79
CA ASP A 66 3.06 -13.68 -35.56
C ASP A 66 3.42 -15.16 -35.77
N ASP A 67 4.08 -15.48 -36.89
CA ASP A 67 4.46 -16.86 -37.26
C ASP A 67 5.28 -17.58 -36.17
N TYR A 68 6.06 -16.83 -35.40
CA TYR A 68 6.91 -17.32 -34.32
C TYR A 68 6.42 -16.88 -32.94
N THR A 69 5.10 -16.86 -32.74
CA THR A 69 4.52 -16.55 -31.42
C THR A 69 4.75 -17.70 -30.46
N MET A 70 5.34 -17.40 -29.30
CA MET A 70 5.62 -18.44 -28.31
C MET A 70 4.36 -18.94 -27.62
N PHE A 71 4.41 -20.22 -27.28
CA PHE A 71 3.43 -20.90 -26.46
C PHE A 71 4.15 -21.51 -25.25
N ALA A 72 3.58 -21.31 -24.05
CA ALA A 72 4.04 -21.96 -22.84
C ALA A 72 2.92 -22.83 -22.26
N SER A 73 3.23 -24.10 -22.01
CA SER A 73 2.31 -25.04 -21.37
C SER A 73 2.01 -24.57 -19.95
N GLY A 74 0.81 -24.01 -19.73
CA GLY A 74 0.38 -23.40 -18.46
C GLY A 74 0.00 -21.92 -18.56
N TYR A 75 0.55 -21.19 -19.54
CA TYR A 75 0.30 -19.76 -19.72
C TYR A 75 -0.30 -19.40 -21.08
N GLY A 76 -0.31 -20.34 -22.03
CA GLY A 76 -0.87 -20.14 -23.37
C GLY A 76 0.06 -19.34 -24.28
N PHE A 77 -0.52 -18.63 -25.25
CA PHE A 77 0.21 -17.85 -26.24
C PHE A 77 0.64 -16.48 -25.71
N GLY A 78 1.92 -16.14 -25.87
CA GLY A 78 2.45 -14.83 -25.56
C GLY A 78 2.06 -13.80 -26.62
N GLY A 79 0.94 -13.10 -26.45
CA GLY A 79 0.40 -12.17 -27.46
C GLY A 79 1.15 -10.83 -27.63
N ASN A 80 2.30 -10.66 -26.96
CA ASN A 80 3.15 -9.46 -26.95
C ASN A 80 4.62 -9.85 -27.20
N ASN A 81 5.51 -8.87 -27.39
CA ASN A 81 6.97 -9.09 -27.48
C ASN A 81 7.44 -10.01 -26.34
N LEU A 82 8.28 -11.00 -26.68
CA LEU A 82 8.98 -11.93 -25.76
C LEU A 82 9.42 -11.24 -24.47
N PHE A 83 10.02 -10.07 -24.58
CA PHE A 83 10.50 -9.30 -23.44
C PHE A 83 9.38 -8.96 -22.44
N PHE A 84 8.26 -8.40 -22.91
CA PHE A 84 7.12 -8.06 -22.06
C PHE A 84 6.41 -9.30 -21.53
N PHE A 85 6.35 -10.37 -22.31
CA PHE A 85 5.80 -11.63 -21.84
C PHE A 85 6.62 -12.16 -20.66
N LEU A 86 7.94 -12.26 -20.80
CA LEU A 86 8.84 -12.69 -19.73
C LEU A 86 8.76 -11.79 -18.50
N ILE A 87 8.80 -10.47 -18.67
CA ILE A 87 8.67 -9.52 -17.55
C ILE A 87 7.36 -9.77 -16.79
N SER A 88 6.23 -9.85 -17.49
CA SER A 88 4.94 -10.10 -16.82
C SER A 88 4.92 -11.43 -16.06
N ARG A 89 5.60 -12.47 -16.57
CA ARG A 89 5.70 -13.76 -15.88
C ARG A 89 6.64 -13.69 -14.68
N PHE A 90 7.74 -12.95 -14.78
CA PHE A 90 8.63 -12.70 -13.63
C PHE A 90 7.91 -11.90 -12.55
N GLU A 91 7.13 -10.89 -12.92
CA GLU A 91 6.30 -10.12 -11.99
C GLU A 91 5.25 -11.00 -11.30
N ASP A 92 4.50 -11.81 -12.06
CA ASP A 92 3.53 -12.76 -11.51
C ASP A 92 4.20 -13.78 -10.57
N SER A 93 5.31 -14.37 -11.00
CA SER A 93 6.06 -15.34 -10.19
C SER A 93 6.67 -14.71 -8.94
N TYR A 94 7.11 -13.46 -9.04
CA TYR A 94 7.65 -12.71 -7.91
C TYR A 94 6.53 -12.34 -6.95
N ALA A 95 5.38 -11.89 -7.43
CA ALA A 95 4.22 -11.55 -6.60
C ALA A 95 3.57 -12.75 -5.91
N LEU A 96 3.61 -13.93 -6.55
CA LEU A 96 3.09 -15.19 -6.01
C LEU A 96 4.11 -15.95 -5.14
N SER A 97 5.33 -15.45 -5.01
CA SER A 97 6.33 -16.06 -4.14
C SER A 97 5.95 -15.90 -2.67
N ASP A 98 6.05 -16.96 -1.87
CA ASP A 98 5.87 -16.89 -0.41
C ASP A 98 6.90 -15.97 0.27
N SER A 99 8.03 -15.69 -0.41
CA SER A 99 9.03 -14.73 0.03
C SER A 99 8.73 -13.29 -0.41
N PHE A 100 7.73 -13.10 -1.28
CA PHE A 100 7.31 -11.76 -1.69
C PHE A 100 6.82 -11.01 -0.48
N ARG A 101 7.39 -9.83 -0.29
CA ARG A 101 6.91 -8.84 0.65
C ARG A 101 6.54 -7.63 -0.21
N PRO A 102 5.24 -7.37 -0.47
CA PRO A 102 4.85 -6.15 -1.17
C PRO A 102 5.43 -4.97 -0.40
N ALA A 103 5.87 -3.92 -1.09
CA ALA A 103 6.61 -2.79 -0.51
C ALA A 103 6.03 -2.36 0.86
N GLN A 104 6.65 -2.86 1.93
CA GLN A 104 6.17 -2.70 3.31
C GLN A 104 6.32 -1.24 3.77
N ALA A 105 7.19 -0.51 3.08
CA ALA A 105 7.53 0.89 3.32
C ALA A 105 6.55 1.90 2.66
N LEU A 106 5.65 1.44 1.78
CA LEU A 106 4.69 2.31 1.12
C LEU A 106 3.28 2.10 1.69
N THR A 107 3.14 2.40 2.98
CA THR A 107 1.88 2.87 3.57
C THR A 107 1.52 4.20 2.90
N LEU A 108 0.99 4.11 1.68
CA LEU A 108 0.35 5.24 1.02
C LEU A 108 -0.90 5.55 1.84
N ALA A 109 -0.89 6.67 2.57
CA ALA A 109 -2.05 7.21 3.28
C ALA A 109 -3.30 7.38 2.37
N LEU A 110 -3.13 7.30 1.04
CA LEU A 110 -4.21 7.28 0.05
C LEU A 110 -4.96 5.94 -0.03
N TYR A 111 -4.34 4.83 0.39
CA TYR A 111 -4.91 3.47 0.32
C TYR A 111 -5.03 2.80 1.69
N ASP A 112 -4.50 3.42 2.73
CA ASP A 112 -4.60 2.94 4.10
C ASP A 112 -5.57 3.80 4.91
N SER A 113 -6.73 3.23 5.24
CA SER A 113 -7.74 3.87 6.09
C SER A 113 -7.57 3.54 7.58
N HIS A 114 -6.52 2.79 7.96
CA HIS A 114 -6.24 2.53 9.37
C HIS A 114 -5.74 3.81 10.04
N ARG A 115 -6.21 4.04 11.27
CA ARG A 115 -5.81 5.21 12.05
C ARG A 115 -4.35 5.01 12.48
N LEU A 116 -3.46 5.87 11.98
CA LEU A 116 -2.08 5.91 12.46
C LEU A 116 -2.08 6.16 13.98
N PRO A 117 -1.20 5.48 14.74
CA PRO A 117 -1.06 5.72 16.17
C PRO A 117 -0.73 7.19 16.48
N ASP A 118 -1.35 7.72 17.54
CA ASP A 118 -1.20 9.11 18.02
C ASP A 118 0.13 9.33 18.76
N PHE A 119 1.27 9.04 18.12
CA PHE A 119 2.59 9.27 18.70
C PHE A 119 3.20 10.63 18.30
N PRO A 120 4.03 11.26 19.15
CA PRO A 120 4.64 12.56 18.86
C PRO A 120 5.48 12.58 17.58
N TYR A 121 6.09 11.45 17.22
CA TYR A 121 6.90 11.33 16.01
C TYR A 121 6.09 10.97 14.76
N THR A 122 4.81 10.58 14.87
CA THR A 122 3.92 10.41 13.69
C THR A 122 3.37 11.75 13.19
N ARG A 123 3.58 12.84 13.94
CA ARG A 123 3.29 14.22 13.54
C ARG A 123 4.60 14.92 13.18
N ALA A 124 4.71 15.48 11.97
CA ALA A 124 5.90 16.19 11.50
C ALA A 124 6.01 17.61 12.09
N SER A 125 5.73 17.77 13.39
CA SER A 125 5.70 19.08 14.06
C SER A 125 7.11 19.64 14.35
N SER A 126 8.16 18.85 14.14
CA SER A 126 9.57 19.26 14.28
C SER A 126 10.47 18.60 13.24
N SER A 127 11.66 19.18 12.98
CA SER A 127 12.67 18.58 12.10
C SER A 127 13.10 17.19 12.58
N PHE A 128 13.16 16.96 13.89
CA PHE A 128 13.42 15.65 14.48
C PHE A 128 12.32 14.63 14.14
N SER A 129 11.05 15.00 14.33
CA SER A 129 9.93 14.12 13.96
C SER A 129 9.87 13.83 12.46
N ALA A 130 10.21 14.81 11.61
CA ALA A 130 10.29 14.62 10.16
C ALA A 130 11.40 13.61 9.78
N VAL A 131 12.55 13.66 10.46
CA VAL A 131 13.64 12.70 10.27
C VAL A 131 13.24 11.30 10.73
N VAL A 132 12.60 11.17 11.90
CA VAL A 132 12.06 9.89 12.38
C VAL A 132 11.03 9.32 11.41
N GLN A 133 10.14 10.14 10.87
CA GLN A 133 9.20 9.71 9.82
C GLN A 133 9.88 9.30 8.53
N LEU A 134 10.95 9.99 8.14
CA LEU A 134 11.72 9.67 6.95
C LEU A 134 12.44 8.33 7.12
N TYR A 135 12.98 8.05 8.30
CA TYR A 135 13.56 6.74 8.63
C TYR A 135 12.50 5.64 8.73
N ALA A 136 11.33 5.92 9.33
CA ALA A 136 10.21 4.99 9.38
C ALA A 136 9.66 4.65 7.98
N ARG A 137 9.40 5.67 7.15
CA ARG A 137 8.93 5.51 5.74
C ARG A 137 9.97 4.91 4.80
N SER A 138 11.25 4.95 5.16
CA SER A 138 12.31 4.28 4.41
C SER A 138 12.60 2.87 4.92
N SER A 139 11.73 2.32 5.80
CA SER A 139 11.91 1.01 6.45
C SER A 139 13.21 0.86 7.25
N GLN A 140 13.83 1.98 7.64
CA GLN A 140 15.00 1.99 8.52
C GLN A 140 14.61 2.01 10.00
N LEU A 141 13.34 2.28 10.31
CA LEU A 141 12.74 2.10 11.62
C LEU A 141 11.49 1.22 11.46
N ASP A 142 11.51 0.02 12.03
CA ASP A 142 10.43 -0.97 11.96
C ASP A 142 9.25 -0.63 12.90
N THR A 143 9.01 0.65 13.18
CA THR A 143 8.28 1.07 14.38
C THR A 143 6.88 1.59 14.15
N THR A 144 6.53 2.02 12.94
CA THR A 144 5.24 2.71 12.72
C THR A 144 4.09 1.80 12.33
N ASP A 145 4.35 0.62 11.75
CA ASP A 145 3.29 -0.15 11.09
C ASP A 145 3.23 -1.62 11.53
N LEU A 146 3.86 -2.03 12.64
CA LEU A 146 3.85 -3.45 13.06
C LEU A 146 2.43 -3.99 13.31
N GLU A 147 1.53 -3.17 13.87
CA GLU A 147 0.14 -3.56 14.10
C GLU A 147 -0.63 -3.67 12.78
N VAL A 148 -0.48 -2.69 11.88
CA VAL A 148 -1.06 -2.71 10.53
C VAL A 148 -0.52 -3.91 9.75
N ARG A 149 0.76 -4.22 9.93
CA ARG A 149 1.48 -5.32 9.29
C ARG A 149 0.98 -6.67 9.80
N HIS A 150 0.80 -6.84 11.12
CA HIS A 150 0.14 -8.01 11.67
C HIS A 150 -1.30 -8.16 11.15
N GLN A 151 -2.11 -7.08 11.15
CA GLN A 151 -3.49 -7.11 10.66
C GLN A 151 -3.59 -7.49 9.17
N ARG A 152 -2.63 -7.04 8.35
CA ARG A 152 -2.68 -7.20 6.89
C ARG A 152 -1.96 -8.45 6.37
N PHE A 153 -0.84 -8.81 6.98
CA PHE A 153 0.06 -9.86 6.48
C PHE A 153 0.27 -11.01 7.48
N ARG A 154 -0.09 -10.83 8.76
CA ARG A 154 0.09 -11.84 9.84
C ARG A 154 1.52 -12.37 9.97
N ASP A 155 2.52 -11.60 9.54
CA ASP A 155 3.94 -11.97 9.55
C ASP A 155 4.67 -11.49 10.82
N THR A 156 4.01 -10.68 11.66
CA THR A 156 4.50 -10.23 12.96
C THR A 156 3.57 -10.75 14.06
N PRO A 157 4.09 -11.25 15.20
CA PRO A 157 3.23 -11.65 16.31
C PRO A 157 2.50 -10.44 16.94
N PRO A 158 1.25 -10.61 17.39
CA PRO A 158 0.50 -9.55 18.10
C PRO A 158 0.97 -9.33 19.54
N TRP A 159 2.01 -10.02 19.98
CA TRP A 159 2.59 -9.90 21.31
C TRP A 159 4.06 -9.51 21.25
N CYS A 160 4.53 -8.89 22.32
CA CYS A 160 5.93 -8.57 22.51
C CYS A 160 6.71 -9.81 22.96
N HIS A 161 7.98 -9.93 22.59
CA HIS A 161 8.88 -11.00 23.05
C HIS A 161 8.98 -11.08 24.58
N PHE A 162 8.67 -9.99 25.29
CA PHE A 162 8.68 -9.92 26.75
C PHE A 162 7.32 -10.26 27.40
N GLY A 163 6.33 -10.69 26.61
CA GLY A 163 5.04 -11.19 27.11
C GLY A 163 3.92 -10.15 27.21
N CYS A 164 4.05 -8.99 26.57
CA CYS A 164 2.96 -8.01 26.48
C CYS A 164 1.95 -8.42 25.41
N ASP A 165 0.67 -8.14 25.65
CA ASP A 165 -0.42 -8.32 24.66
C ASP A 165 -0.53 -7.10 23.73
N ALA A 166 0.59 -6.76 23.09
CA ALA A 166 0.72 -5.69 22.12
C ALA A 166 1.86 -5.99 21.14
N CYS A 167 1.76 -5.49 19.91
CA CYS A 167 2.83 -5.64 18.90
C CYS A 167 4.12 -4.95 19.40
N GLU A 168 5.26 -5.62 19.24
CA GLU A 168 6.57 -5.14 19.69
C GLU A 168 7.06 -3.90 18.94
N SER A 169 6.52 -2.74 19.28
CA SER A 169 7.03 -1.46 18.79
C SER A 169 8.04 -0.88 19.77
N VAL A 170 8.91 0.01 19.29
CA VAL A 170 9.82 0.79 20.14
C VAL A 170 9.03 1.52 21.24
N HIS A 171 7.87 2.09 20.91
CA HIS A 171 6.99 2.70 21.93
C HIS A 171 6.51 1.68 22.96
N ASP A 172 6.07 0.50 22.51
CA ASP A 172 5.59 -0.53 23.42
C ASP A 172 6.71 -1.00 24.37
N ILE A 173 7.92 -1.21 23.86
CA ILE A 173 9.10 -1.56 24.68
C ILE A 173 9.43 -0.46 25.70
N PHE A 174 9.48 0.81 25.28
CA PHE A 174 10.01 1.88 26.14
C PHE A 174 8.98 2.62 26.99
N ALA A 175 7.69 2.57 26.66
CA ALA A 175 6.64 3.26 27.41
C ALA A 175 5.69 2.32 28.17
N ARG A 176 5.46 1.10 27.67
CA ARG A 176 4.37 0.23 28.17
C ARG A 176 4.84 -1.12 28.71
N CYS A 177 5.94 -1.67 28.19
CA CYS A 177 6.41 -3.01 28.52
C CYS A 177 6.84 -3.12 30.00
N PRO A 178 6.22 -3.99 30.80
CA PRO A 178 6.54 -4.14 32.22
C PRO A 178 8.01 -4.50 32.49
N ALA A 179 8.65 -5.22 31.56
CA ALA A 179 10.05 -5.62 31.68
C ALA A 179 11.01 -4.42 31.71
N PHE A 180 10.65 -3.30 31.06
CA PHE A 180 11.50 -2.12 30.94
C PHE A 180 11.03 -0.94 31.79
N LEU A 181 9.85 -0.99 32.41
CA LEU A 181 9.31 0.10 33.24
C LEU A 181 10.30 0.59 34.31
N ALA A 182 11.04 -0.31 34.97
CA ALA A 182 12.02 0.07 35.98
C ALA A 182 13.18 0.88 35.39
N ILE A 183 13.68 0.46 34.22
CA ILE A 183 14.77 1.11 33.50
C ILE A 183 14.31 2.47 32.98
N CYS A 184 13.12 2.53 32.37
CA CYS A 184 12.55 3.77 31.85
C CYS A 184 12.27 4.79 32.96
N ARG A 185 11.81 4.35 34.15
CA ARG A 185 11.66 5.24 35.31
C ARG A 185 13.00 5.78 35.80
N ALA A 186 14.01 4.92 35.93
CA ALA A 186 15.34 5.34 36.38
C ALA A 186 15.97 6.36 35.42
N HIS A 187 15.94 6.09 34.11
CA HIS A 187 16.44 7.02 33.11
C HIS A 187 15.58 8.28 32.97
N GLY A 188 14.26 8.17 33.12
CA GLY A 188 13.36 9.33 33.13
C GLY A 188 13.65 10.28 34.29
N MET A 189 13.91 9.74 35.49
CA MET A 189 14.34 10.54 36.66
C MET A 189 15.68 11.22 36.39
N GLN A 190 16.68 10.46 35.93
CA GLN A 190 18.00 11.01 35.59
C GLN A 190 17.91 12.13 34.54
N LEU A 191 17.10 11.93 33.50
CA LEU A 191 16.88 12.92 32.45
C LEU A 191 16.25 14.20 33.00
N CYS A 192 15.28 14.08 33.90
CA CYS A 192 14.67 15.23 34.57
C CYS A 192 15.70 15.98 35.41
N ASP A 193 16.49 15.28 36.21
CA ASP A 193 17.53 15.87 37.07
C ASP A 193 18.60 16.60 36.25
N GLU A 194 19.10 15.97 35.17
CA GLU A 194 20.05 16.58 34.24
C GLU A 194 19.45 17.80 33.53
N THR A 195 18.20 17.70 33.08
CA THR A 195 17.51 18.80 32.40
C THR A 195 17.33 19.99 33.34
N SER A 196 16.90 19.77 34.58
CA SER A 196 16.77 20.83 35.58
C SER A 196 18.13 21.45 35.92
N SER A 197 19.18 20.65 36.09
CA SER A 197 20.55 21.16 36.32
C SER A 197 21.07 22.03 35.18
N LEU A 198 20.81 21.65 33.91
CA LEU A 198 21.21 22.44 32.73
C LEU A 198 20.41 23.74 32.54
N LEU A 199 19.28 23.85 33.22
CA LEU A 199 18.39 25.02 33.20
C LEU A 199 18.60 25.95 34.40
N GLU A 200 19.37 25.52 35.42
CA GLU A 200 19.78 26.39 36.52
C GLU A 200 20.57 27.60 35.99
N GLY A 201 20.12 28.81 36.35
CA GLY A 201 20.77 30.06 35.95
C GLY A 201 20.36 30.63 34.58
N LYS A 202 19.39 30.04 33.87
CA LYS A 202 18.89 30.58 32.58
C LYS A 202 17.57 31.37 32.74
N PRO A 203 17.44 32.58 32.17
CA PRO A 203 16.39 33.54 32.54
C PRO A 203 15.05 33.41 31.77
N ALA A 204 14.61 32.22 31.37
CA ALA A 204 13.36 32.05 30.61
C ALA A 204 12.43 31.00 31.23
N ASP A 205 11.66 31.40 32.25
CA ASP A 205 10.77 30.54 33.04
C ASP A 205 9.81 29.70 32.17
N ARG A 206 9.24 30.29 31.11
CA ARG A 206 8.34 29.56 30.19
C ARG A 206 9.04 28.48 29.36
N VAL A 207 10.28 28.72 28.92
CA VAL A 207 11.03 27.75 28.11
C VAL A 207 11.49 26.60 29.00
N ARG A 208 11.91 26.92 30.23
CA ARG A 208 12.26 25.95 31.25
C ARG A 208 11.11 24.99 31.55
N GLU A 209 9.92 25.54 31.82
CA GLU A 209 8.73 24.75 32.13
C GLU A 209 8.34 23.79 30.98
N VAL A 210 8.47 24.24 29.73
CA VAL A 210 8.21 23.40 28.54
C VAL A 210 9.23 22.27 28.42
N LEU A 211 10.51 22.54 28.66
CA LEU A 211 11.58 21.55 28.56
C LEU A 211 11.52 20.52 29.69
N GLU A 212 11.22 20.94 30.91
CA GLU A 212 11.01 20.05 32.06
C GLU A 212 9.79 19.14 31.83
N ARG A 213 8.68 19.68 31.32
CA ARG A 213 7.53 18.86 30.91
C ARG A 213 7.88 17.90 29.77
N ALA A 214 8.63 18.34 28.76
CA ALA A 214 9.04 17.48 27.65
C ALA A 214 9.92 16.30 28.13
N ALA A 215 10.83 16.54 29.08
CA ALA A 215 11.64 15.50 29.70
C ALA A 215 10.77 14.47 30.46
N GLN A 216 9.78 14.94 31.22
CA GLN A 216 8.83 14.06 31.94
C GLN A 216 7.93 13.23 30.99
N ARG A 217 7.67 13.74 29.78
CA ARG A 217 6.83 13.10 28.76
C ARG A 217 7.53 12.01 27.96
N LEU A 218 8.86 11.92 27.98
CA LEU A 218 9.63 11.09 27.03
C LEU A 218 9.38 9.58 27.16
N PHE A 219 9.05 9.11 28.37
CA PHE A 219 8.82 7.70 28.69
C PHE A 219 7.43 7.45 29.32
N SER A 220 6.46 8.35 29.10
CA SER A 220 5.13 8.29 29.72
C SER A 220 3.99 8.50 28.71
N ASP A 221 2.93 7.72 28.87
CA ASP A 221 1.69 7.75 28.07
C ASP A 221 0.52 8.47 28.79
N ASP A 222 0.80 9.28 29.82
CA ASP A 222 -0.26 9.98 30.57
C ASP A 222 -0.85 11.15 29.76
N ALA A 223 -2.10 11.00 29.32
CA ALA A 223 -2.87 12.02 28.60
C ALA A 223 -3.00 13.35 29.36
N GLY A 224 -2.94 13.34 30.70
CA GLY A 224 -2.96 14.55 31.53
C GLY A 224 -1.65 15.33 31.48
N LEU A 225 -0.57 14.69 31.02
CA LEU A 225 0.70 15.35 30.76
C LEU A 225 0.78 15.97 29.37
N TRP A 226 -0.16 15.72 28.43
CA TRP A 226 -0.13 16.25 27.05
C TRP A 226 -0.67 17.68 26.93
#